data_AF-A0A7C7V3C6-F1
#
_entry.id   AF-A0A7C7V3C6-F1
#
_cell.length_a   1.000
_cell.length_b   1.000
_cell.length_c   1.000
_cell.angle_alpha   90.00
_cell.angle_beta   90.00
_cell.angle_gamma   90.00
#
_symmetry.space_group_name_H-M   'P 1'
#
loop_
_entity.id
_entity.type
_entity.pdbx_description
1 polymer ?
#
loop_
_entity_poly.entity_id
_entity_poly.type
_entity_poly.pdbx_seq_one_letter_code
_entity_poly.pdbx_strand_id
1 'polypeptide(L)'
;MSYRVVTRRKAIRSMAAAAAAPVAVLAAPPPAARRPRFVAFSLRAAFDRARRSPRDPGLTAVGQITRLAGLVYDVQRQDVILVGLACPELPAARFDDLVVALRARLVHDEFPLVSIDPVAGTQRTRRQRVRFVGHLEDTPFGADFLACDVLLKRYSLQLVDPLPAVPSYNRLLEQQITRRLRREGVTVRQARWHAGGAGGAVSKRYHGSRVQRAESHVARFWFFVVLPYNTACKPSKERPEFFCIRELKLCLQSEDLLRTGGPVTHDGAREQFAANWTRHFAELTDAHPRLLKLKLLYDMVAAADVVKQIDQNVRRQQYLRTGLANYRPQASPTPRTYPLEETLGVLQRSDGRQHLIHISGGIQFLPDLEDTIENLNYGILPALRTIVLRSRPDPNCLAWRVPLEGWHMPNADRLSLPRAADRKWFAQAAARGELPPGCSLAAQSVVLERDGAAAGGAGRRFFGFEPAAAVRPLGGVSMEMRVTDGSFLPARDQSLRKLRDQILRSRPGRDALTWPIGRGPKGDSAP
;
A
#
# COMPACT_ATOMS: atom_id res chain seq x y z
N MET A 1 39.10 -58.26 -28.08
CA MET A 1 37.85 -57.65 -28.58
C MET A 1 37.96 -56.15 -28.38
N SER A 2 38.37 -55.42 -29.42
CA SER A 2 38.72 -54.00 -29.38
C SER A 2 37.60 -53.18 -30.00
N TYR A 3 37.03 -52.23 -29.26
CA TYR A 3 36.03 -51.30 -29.77
C TYR A 3 36.71 -50.06 -30.37
N ARG A 4 36.46 -49.85 -31.67
CA ARG A 4 36.88 -48.69 -32.48
C ARG A 4 36.14 -47.43 -32.05
N VAL A 5 36.89 -46.35 -31.79
CA VAL A 5 36.38 -44.98 -31.71
C VAL A 5 36.40 -44.38 -33.12
N VAL A 6 35.22 -44.00 -33.63
CA VAL A 6 35.04 -43.32 -34.91
C VAL A 6 35.21 -41.81 -34.72
N THR A 7 36.27 -41.23 -35.28
CA THR A 7 36.48 -39.78 -35.35
C THR A 7 35.80 -39.20 -36.60
N ARG A 8 34.78 -38.36 -36.40
CA ARG A 8 34.21 -37.51 -37.47
C ARG A 8 34.99 -36.19 -37.52
N ARG A 9 35.74 -35.99 -38.61
CA ARG A 9 36.28 -34.69 -39.02
C ARG A 9 35.14 -33.80 -39.52
N LYS A 10 34.97 -32.61 -38.94
CA LYS A 10 34.12 -31.54 -39.49
C LYS A 10 35.02 -30.40 -39.95
N ALA A 11 34.86 -30.03 -41.22
CA ALA A 11 35.63 -29.00 -41.91
C ALA A 11 35.46 -27.62 -41.26
N ILE A 12 36.59 -26.96 -40.98
CA ILE A 12 36.66 -25.56 -40.56
C ILE A 12 36.72 -24.72 -41.84
N ARG A 13 35.63 -24.04 -42.18
CA ARG A 13 35.63 -22.96 -43.17
C ARG A 13 36.06 -21.67 -42.46
N SER A 14 37.17 -21.12 -42.93
CA SER A 14 37.67 -19.79 -42.61
C SER A 14 36.66 -18.72 -43.08
N MET A 15 36.10 -17.96 -42.14
CA MET A 15 35.51 -16.64 -42.39
C MET A 15 36.34 -15.61 -41.64
N ALA A 16 37.15 -14.84 -42.37
CA ALA A 16 37.76 -13.62 -41.88
C ALA A 16 36.65 -12.57 -41.73
N ALA A 17 36.21 -12.32 -40.51
CA ALA A 17 35.37 -11.18 -40.16
C ALA A 17 36.28 -9.99 -39.85
N ALA A 18 36.18 -8.93 -40.66
CA ALA A 18 36.81 -7.65 -40.36
C ALA A 18 36.19 -7.09 -39.06
N ALA A 19 36.98 -7.02 -38.00
CA ALA A 19 36.61 -6.40 -36.74
C ALA A 19 36.60 -4.87 -36.91
N ALA A 20 35.43 -4.30 -37.20
CA ALA A 20 35.21 -2.88 -37.01
C ALA A 20 35.26 -2.58 -35.51
N ALA A 21 36.20 -1.74 -35.08
CA ALA A 21 36.27 -1.27 -33.71
C ALA A 21 34.93 -0.60 -33.33
N PRO A 22 34.33 -0.93 -32.17
CA PRO A 22 33.11 -0.27 -31.75
C PRO A 22 33.41 1.22 -31.54
N VAL A 23 32.80 2.07 -32.37
CA VAL A 23 32.74 3.51 -32.14
C VAL A 23 32.04 3.67 -30.79
N ALA A 24 32.81 4.07 -29.77
CA ALA A 24 32.28 4.38 -28.46
C ALA A 24 31.34 5.58 -28.60
N VAL A 25 30.04 5.31 -28.71
CA VAL A 25 29.02 6.34 -28.55
C VAL A 25 29.13 6.81 -27.11
N LEU A 26 29.80 7.95 -26.90
CA LEU A 26 29.80 8.66 -25.63
C LEU A 26 28.34 8.91 -25.26
N ALA A 27 27.81 8.09 -24.35
CA ALA A 27 26.48 8.29 -23.81
C ALA A 27 26.44 9.72 -23.28
N ALA A 28 25.50 10.52 -23.79
CA ALA A 28 25.29 11.86 -23.28
C ALA A 28 25.18 11.77 -21.75
N PRO A 29 25.84 12.67 -20.99
CA PRO A 29 25.77 12.66 -19.55
C PRO A 29 24.29 12.65 -19.14
N PRO A 30 23.89 11.82 -18.16
CA PRO A 30 22.49 11.74 -17.74
C PRO A 30 22.02 13.15 -17.38
N PRO A 31 20.82 13.57 -17.84
CA PRO A 31 20.31 14.91 -17.55
C PRO A 31 20.37 15.15 -16.05
N ALA A 32 20.88 16.32 -15.65
CA ALA A 32 21.06 16.66 -14.24
C ALA A 32 19.76 16.38 -13.46
N ALA A 33 19.86 15.55 -12.41
CA ALA A 33 18.71 15.15 -11.61
C ALA A 33 17.95 16.40 -11.13
N ARG A 34 16.69 16.50 -11.54
CA ARG A 34 15.83 17.63 -11.17
C ARG A 34 15.60 17.57 -9.65
N ARG A 35 16.02 18.62 -8.94
CA ARG A 35 15.87 18.70 -7.49
C ARG A 35 14.38 18.66 -7.08
N PRO A 36 14.03 17.96 -5.99
CA PRO A 36 12.69 18.02 -5.40
C PRO A 36 12.25 19.47 -5.16
N ARG A 37 10.98 19.76 -5.42
CA ARG A 37 10.41 21.10 -5.22
C ARG A 37 8.99 21.02 -4.64
N PHE A 38 8.64 21.98 -3.79
CA PHE A 38 7.28 22.07 -3.28
C PHE A 38 6.34 22.71 -4.29
N VAL A 39 5.15 22.13 -4.41
CA VAL A 39 4.10 22.53 -5.34
C VAL A 39 2.79 22.66 -4.58
N ALA A 40 2.02 23.69 -4.90
CA ALA A 40 0.63 23.84 -4.51
C ALA A 40 -0.27 23.69 -5.74
N PHE A 41 -1.48 23.16 -5.57
CA PHE A 41 -2.42 22.82 -6.64
C PHE A 41 -3.85 23.19 -6.25
N SER A 42 -4.53 24.03 -7.04
CA SER A 42 -5.90 24.51 -6.74
C SER A 42 -6.96 23.58 -7.31
N LEU A 43 -7.86 23.07 -6.45
CA LEU A 43 -8.96 22.21 -6.89
C LEU A 43 -10.01 22.98 -7.68
N ARG A 44 -10.31 24.23 -7.32
CA ARG A 44 -11.26 25.02 -8.12
C ARG A 44 -10.75 25.27 -9.53
N ALA A 45 -9.51 25.76 -9.67
CA ALA A 45 -8.93 26.00 -10.98
C ALA A 45 -8.85 24.70 -11.80
N ALA A 46 -8.55 23.57 -11.13
CA ALA A 46 -8.56 22.25 -11.75
C ALA A 46 -9.95 21.88 -12.31
N PHE A 47 -11.02 21.99 -11.52
CA PHE A 47 -12.37 21.69 -12.00
C PHE A 47 -12.86 22.68 -13.07
N ASP A 48 -12.55 23.97 -12.94
CA ASP A 48 -12.89 24.99 -13.94
C ASP A 48 -12.19 24.73 -15.29
N ARG A 49 -10.95 24.24 -15.25
CA ARG A 49 -10.20 23.83 -16.43
C ARG A 49 -10.70 22.50 -16.98
N ALA A 50 -10.99 21.53 -16.12
CA ALA A 50 -11.54 20.23 -16.51
C ALA A 50 -12.89 20.35 -17.23
N ARG A 51 -13.73 21.34 -16.89
CA ARG A 51 -14.97 21.63 -17.63
C ARG A 51 -14.71 22.06 -19.08
N ARG A 52 -13.60 22.75 -19.34
CA ARG A 52 -13.22 23.25 -20.67
C ARG A 52 -12.41 22.22 -21.46
N SER A 53 -11.51 21.53 -20.79
CA SER A 53 -10.64 20.50 -21.34
C SER A 53 -10.37 19.42 -20.29
N PRO A 54 -11.18 18.35 -20.24
CA PRO A 54 -11.05 17.29 -19.23
C PRO A 54 -9.71 16.54 -19.26
N ARG A 55 -8.97 16.64 -20.37
CA ARG A 55 -7.70 15.93 -20.62
C ARG A 55 -6.51 16.87 -20.77
N ASP A 56 -6.62 18.07 -20.21
CA ASP A 56 -5.50 19.01 -20.19
C ASP A 56 -4.27 18.38 -19.52
N PRO A 57 -3.08 18.36 -20.16
CA PRO A 57 -1.88 17.75 -19.57
C PRO A 57 -1.46 18.36 -18.23
N GLY A 58 -1.73 19.65 -18.02
CA GLY A 58 -1.46 20.33 -16.75
C GLY A 58 -2.38 19.84 -15.62
N LEU A 59 -3.60 19.41 -15.98
CA LEU A 59 -4.55 18.79 -15.07
C LEU A 59 -4.11 17.38 -14.68
N THR A 60 -3.72 16.56 -15.67
CA THR A 60 -3.48 15.12 -15.48
C THR A 60 -2.51 14.80 -14.34
N ALA A 61 -1.46 15.61 -14.16
CA ALA A 61 -0.36 15.31 -13.24
C ALA A 61 -0.42 16.04 -11.88
N VAL A 62 -1.53 16.71 -11.52
CA VAL A 62 -1.70 17.42 -10.23
C VAL A 62 -0.47 18.26 -9.83
N GLY A 63 0.05 19.05 -10.77
CA GLY A 63 1.26 19.86 -10.55
C GLY A 63 2.57 19.07 -10.38
N GLN A 64 2.62 17.81 -10.80
CA GLN A 64 3.71 16.86 -10.57
C GLN A 64 3.90 16.50 -9.08
N ILE A 65 2.90 16.72 -8.23
CA ILE A 65 2.96 16.32 -6.82
C ILE A 65 3.13 14.80 -6.77
N THR A 66 4.20 14.33 -6.15
CA THR A 66 4.48 12.89 -5.97
C THR A 66 4.30 12.44 -4.52
N ARG A 67 4.22 13.41 -3.59
CA ARG A 67 3.87 13.23 -2.18
C ARG A 67 3.02 14.39 -1.70
N LEU A 68 1.87 14.12 -1.09
CA LEU A 68 1.07 15.20 -0.50
C LEU A 68 1.62 15.53 0.88
N ALA A 69 1.91 16.82 1.06
CA ALA A 69 2.21 17.40 2.36
C ALA A 69 0.91 17.71 3.10
N GLY A 70 -0.17 18.06 2.41
CA GLY A 70 -1.42 18.46 3.03
C GLY A 70 -2.28 19.32 2.13
N LEU A 71 -3.11 20.17 2.73
CA LEU A 71 -3.96 21.11 2.02
C LEU A 71 -4.17 22.41 2.79
N VAL A 72 -4.62 23.43 2.09
CA VAL A 72 -4.98 24.75 2.61
C VAL A 72 -6.36 25.09 2.08
N TYR A 73 -7.27 25.48 2.97
CA TYR A 73 -8.55 26.06 2.58
C TYR A 73 -8.43 27.60 2.55
N ASP A 74 -8.53 28.16 1.36
CA ASP A 74 -8.62 29.60 1.12
C ASP A 74 -10.07 30.03 1.33
N VAL A 75 -10.40 30.56 2.51
CA VAL A 75 -11.77 30.99 2.86
C VAL A 75 -12.24 32.13 1.97
N GLN A 76 -11.39 33.12 1.71
CA GLN A 76 -11.75 34.31 0.93
C GLN A 76 -12.16 33.94 -0.47
N ARG A 77 -11.45 32.99 -1.07
CA ARG A 77 -11.76 32.49 -2.41
C ARG A 77 -12.51 31.17 -2.37
N GLN A 78 -12.88 30.63 -1.22
CA GLN A 78 -13.50 29.31 -1.10
C GLN A 78 -12.77 28.17 -1.88
N ASP A 79 -11.44 28.15 -1.89
CA ASP A 79 -10.63 27.15 -2.62
C ASP A 79 -10.05 26.09 -1.70
N VAL A 80 -9.96 24.84 -2.17
CA VAL A 80 -9.08 23.84 -1.57
C VAL A 80 -7.80 23.77 -2.39
N ILE A 81 -6.67 24.05 -1.75
CA ILE A 81 -5.35 24.04 -2.35
C ILE A 81 -4.56 22.89 -1.76
N LEU A 82 -4.25 21.88 -2.57
CA LEU A 82 -3.35 20.81 -2.18
C LEU A 82 -1.91 21.33 -2.15
N VAL A 83 -1.10 20.82 -1.24
CA VAL A 83 0.32 21.16 -1.11
C VAL A 83 1.11 19.87 -1.04
N GLY A 84 2.20 19.77 -1.79
CA GLY A 84 3.00 18.55 -1.86
C GLY A 84 4.39 18.78 -2.42
N LEU A 85 5.16 17.70 -2.45
CA LEU A 85 6.49 17.66 -3.02
C LEU A 85 6.42 17.01 -4.40
N ALA A 86 7.10 17.60 -5.38
CA ALA A 86 7.33 17.04 -6.69
C ALA A 86 8.76 16.47 -6.74
N CYS A 87 8.87 15.15 -6.67
CA CYS A 87 10.12 14.40 -6.85
C CYS A 87 10.06 13.60 -8.15
N PRO A 88 10.94 13.83 -9.12
CA PRO A 88 10.96 13.11 -10.40
C PRO A 88 11.12 11.59 -10.27
N GLU A 89 11.72 11.12 -9.18
CA GLU A 89 12.03 9.70 -8.93
C GLU A 89 10.83 8.92 -8.39
N LEU A 90 9.71 9.59 -8.11
CA LEU A 90 8.50 9.02 -7.52
C LEU A 90 7.32 9.14 -8.50
N PRO A 91 6.32 8.24 -8.41
CA PRO A 91 5.13 8.36 -9.23
C PRO A 91 4.35 9.64 -8.89
N ALA A 92 4.00 10.41 -9.92
CA ALA A 92 3.18 11.61 -9.77
C ALA A 92 1.70 11.28 -9.55
N ALA A 93 1.04 12.14 -8.78
CA ALA A 93 -0.39 12.12 -8.54
C ALA A 93 -1.14 12.31 -9.86
N ARG A 94 -2.13 11.44 -10.10
CA ARG A 94 -3.07 11.63 -11.21
C ARG A 94 -4.32 12.34 -10.71
N PHE A 95 -4.83 13.27 -11.51
CA PHE A 95 -6.08 13.94 -11.16
C PHE A 95 -7.27 12.97 -11.11
N ASP A 96 -7.26 11.93 -11.96
CA ASP A 96 -8.24 10.85 -11.92
C ASP A 96 -8.27 10.14 -10.56
N ASP A 97 -7.10 9.82 -9.99
CA ASP A 97 -6.99 9.17 -8.69
C ASP A 97 -7.50 10.07 -7.57
N LEU A 98 -7.16 11.36 -7.63
CA LEU A 98 -7.62 12.35 -6.67
C LEU A 98 -9.14 12.52 -6.71
N VAL A 99 -9.74 12.56 -7.89
CA VAL A 99 -11.21 12.64 -8.04
C VAL A 99 -11.88 11.38 -7.50
N VAL A 100 -11.32 10.19 -7.72
CA VAL A 100 -11.84 8.94 -7.15
C VAL A 100 -11.78 8.98 -5.62
N ALA A 101 -10.64 9.38 -5.03
CA ALA A 101 -10.52 9.52 -3.57
C ALA A 101 -11.51 10.54 -2.99
N LEU A 102 -11.67 11.70 -3.64
CA LEU A 102 -12.65 12.73 -3.25
C LEU A 102 -14.09 12.21 -3.33
N ARG A 103 -14.46 11.45 -4.37
CA ARG A 103 -15.80 10.85 -4.47
C ARG A 103 -16.06 9.83 -3.39
N ALA A 104 -15.12 8.91 -3.19
CA ALA A 104 -15.24 7.88 -2.16
C ALA A 104 -15.58 8.50 -0.80
N ARG A 105 -14.84 9.55 -0.38
CA ARG A 105 -15.06 10.20 0.92
C ARG A 105 -16.19 11.22 0.97
N LEU A 106 -16.35 12.07 -0.07
CA LEU A 106 -17.29 13.19 -0.04
C LEU A 106 -18.68 12.86 -0.56
N VAL A 107 -18.80 11.92 -1.50
CA VAL A 107 -20.06 11.57 -2.17
C VAL A 107 -20.63 10.27 -1.59
N HIS A 108 -19.79 9.24 -1.46
CA HIS A 108 -20.24 7.91 -1.04
C HIS A 108 -20.06 7.67 0.46
N ASP A 109 -19.22 8.47 1.10
CA ASP A 109 -18.78 8.27 2.49
C ASP A 109 -18.22 6.86 2.75
N GLU A 110 -17.53 6.30 1.77
CA GLU A 110 -16.89 5.00 1.87
C GLU A 110 -15.38 5.16 1.86
N PHE A 111 -14.67 4.30 2.59
CA PHE A 111 -13.23 4.18 2.42
C PHE A 111 -12.94 3.28 1.21
N PRO A 112 -12.02 3.69 0.31
CA PRO A 112 -11.57 2.85 -0.79
C PRO A 112 -11.08 1.49 -0.31
N LEU A 113 -11.65 0.42 -0.86
CA LEU A 113 -11.23 -0.94 -0.54
C LEU A 113 -11.27 -1.83 -1.78
N VAL A 114 -10.27 -2.70 -1.89
CA VAL A 114 -10.23 -3.80 -2.88
C VAL A 114 -10.01 -5.13 -2.19
N SER A 115 -10.75 -6.13 -2.64
CA SER A 115 -10.74 -7.47 -2.08
C SER A 115 -10.79 -8.53 -3.17
N ILE A 116 -10.15 -9.67 -2.95
CA ILE A 116 -10.26 -10.87 -3.79
C ILE A 116 -10.68 -12.04 -2.91
N ASP A 117 -11.81 -12.64 -3.27
CA ASP A 117 -12.72 -13.36 -2.40
C ASP A 117 -12.98 -14.80 -2.84
N PRO A 118 -12.90 -15.86 -1.99
CA PRO A 118 -13.47 -17.12 -2.41
C PRO A 118 -14.99 -16.92 -2.45
N VAL A 119 -15.64 -17.59 -3.38
CA VAL A 119 -17.08 -17.67 -3.48
C VAL A 119 -17.48 -19.13 -3.40
N ALA A 120 -18.78 -19.39 -3.23
CA ALA A 120 -19.32 -20.73 -3.38
C ALA A 120 -18.83 -21.31 -4.72
N GLY A 121 -18.11 -22.43 -4.66
CA GLY A 121 -17.54 -23.08 -5.83
C GLY A 121 -16.13 -22.64 -6.23
N THR A 122 -15.44 -21.74 -5.52
CA THR A 122 -14.04 -21.34 -5.83
C THR A 122 -13.09 -22.52 -5.98
N GLN A 123 -13.23 -23.56 -5.16
CA GLN A 123 -12.42 -24.77 -5.29
C GLN A 123 -12.64 -25.49 -6.63
N ARG A 124 -13.88 -25.52 -7.12
CA ARG A 124 -14.25 -26.13 -8.40
C ARG A 124 -13.86 -25.26 -9.58
N THR A 125 -14.19 -23.96 -9.51
CA THR A 125 -13.99 -23.02 -10.63
C THR A 125 -12.56 -22.51 -10.72
N ARG A 126 -11.79 -22.61 -9.64
CA ARG A 126 -10.46 -21.99 -9.48
C ARG A 126 -10.51 -20.47 -9.68
N ARG A 127 -11.68 -19.87 -9.44
CA ARG A 127 -11.94 -18.43 -9.57
C ARG A 127 -12.43 -17.86 -8.26
N GLN A 128 -11.99 -16.65 -7.99
CA GLN A 128 -12.31 -15.81 -6.85
C GLN A 128 -13.03 -14.57 -7.36
N ARG A 129 -13.91 -13.99 -6.56
CA ARG A 129 -14.58 -12.72 -6.89
C ARG A 129 -13.67 -11.55 -6.50
N VAL A 130 -13.56 -10.54 -7.33
CA VAL A 130 -12.93 -9.27 -6.93
C VAL A 130 -14.05 -8.30 -6.57
N ARG A 131 -13.95 -7.66 -5.41
CA ARG A 131 -14.87 -6.60 -4.99
C ARG A 131 -14.10 -5.29 -4.81
N PHE A 132 -14.73 -4.23 -5.26
CA PHE A 132 -14.34 -2.84 -5.06
C PHE A 132 -15.38 -2.17 -4.16
N VAL A 133 -14.95 -1.27 -3.29
CA VAL A 133 -15.78 -0.43 -2.41
C VAL A 133 -15.22 0.99 -2.49
N GLY A 134 -16.07 2.02 -2.46
CA GLY A 134 -15.69 3.40 -2.74
C GLY A 134 -15.66 3.73 -4.23
N HIS A 135 -16.42 2.98 -5.05
CA HIS A 135 -16.53 3.18 -6.51
C HIS A 135 -15.18 3.18 -7.24
N LEU A 136 -14.35 2.19 -6.90
CA LEU A 136 -13.01 2.04 -7.49
C LEU A 136 -13.03 1.17 -8.74
N GLU A 137 -14.12 0.43 -8.98
CA GLU A 137 -14.27 -0.40 -10.16
C GLU A 137 -14.10 0.41 -11.44
N ASP A 138 -13.39 -0.18 -12.39
CA ASP A 138 -13.10 0.38 -13.71
C ASP A 138 -12.34 1.72 -13.64
N THR A 139 -11.61 1.96 -12.55
CA THR A 139 -10.72 3.11 -12.38
C THR A 139 -9.25 2.70 -12.28
N PRO A 140 -8.32 3.57 -12.69
CA PRO A 140 -6.90 3.33 -12.48
C PRO A 140 -6.54 3.19 -10.99
N PHE A 141 -7.22 3.93 -10.12
CA PHE A 141 -7.09 3.85 -8.67
C PHE A 141 -7.39 2.42 -8.16
N GLY A 142 -8.52 1.84 -8.59
CA GLY A 142 -8.90 0.46 -8.25
C GLY A 142 -7.93 -0.57 -8.82
N ALA A 143 -7.44 -0.36 -10.04
CA ALA A 143 -6.44 -1.26 -10.65
C ALA A 143 -5.11 -1.28 -9.87
N ASP A 144 -4.62 -0.13 -9.41
CA ASP A 144 -3.40 -0.05 -8.60
C ASP A 144 -3.57 -0.71 -7.23
N PHE A 145 -4.74 -0.56 -6.60
CA PHE A 145 -5.06 -1.28 -5.37
C PHE A 145 -5.07 -2.78 -5.55
N LEU A 146 -5.78 -3.26 -6.58
CA LEU A 146 -5.85 -4.68 -6.87
C LEU A 146 -4.44 -5.24 -7.10
N ALA A 147 -3.60 -4.52 -7.82
CA ALA A 147 -2.22 -4.92 -8.05
C ALA A 147 -1.41 -5.06 -6.76
N CYS A 148 -1.65 -4.21 -5.76
CA CYS A 148 -0.97 -4.28 -4.46
C CYS A 148 -1.50 -5.44 -3.60
N ASP A 149 -2.81 -5.70 -3.59
CA ASP A 149 -3.40 -6.87 -2.90
C ASP A 149 -2.91 -8.19 -3.53
N VAL A 150 -2.87 -8.26 -4.86
CA VAL A 150 -2.30 -9.40 -5.61
C VAL A 150 -0.83 -9.60 -5.27
N LEU A 151 -0.03 -8.54 -5.21
CA LEU A 151 1.39 -8.63 -4.84
C LEU A 151 1.54 -9.21 -3.43
N LEU A 152 0.83 -8.67 -2.44
CA LEU A 152 0.86 -9.15 -1.06
C LEU A 152 0.52 -10.64 -0.97
N LYS A 153 -0.52 -11.07 -1.68
CA LYS A 153 -0.93 -12.48 -1.77
C LYS A 153 0.15 -13.35 -2.36
N ARG A 154 0.63 -13.02 -3.56
CA ARG A 154 1.66 -13.79 -4.24
C ARG A 154 2.95 -13.86 -3.42
N TYR A 155 3.34 -12.76 -2.77
CA TYR A 155 4.51 -12.71 -1.91
C TYR A 155 4.35 -13.64 -0.69
N SER A 156 3.21 -13.58 0.00
CA SER A 156 2.94 -14.42 1.17
C SER A 156 2.97 -15.92 0.84
N LEU A 157 2.55 -16.29 -0.38
CA LEU A 157 2.60 -17.64 -0.93
C LEU A 157 3.96 -18.04 -1.53
N GLN A 158 4.94 -17.14 -1.57
CA GLN A 158 6.23 -17.33 -2.24
C GLN A 158 6.11 -17.59 -3.76
N LEU A 159 5.13 -16.96 -4.41
CA LEU A 159 4.95 -16.95 -5.88
C LEU A 159 5.66 -15.78 -6.55
N VAL A 160 6.39 -15.00 -5.75
CA VAL A 160 7.32 -13.93 -6.13
C VAL A 160 8.54 -14.09 -5.24
N ASP A 161 9.72 -13.75 -5.75
CA ASP A 161 10.97 -13.86 -5.01
C ASP A 161 10.93 -12.99 -3.74
N PRO A 162 11.04 -13.59 -2.55
CA PRO A 162 11.05 -12.82 -1.32
C PRO A 162 12.41 -12.15 -1.13
N LEU A 163 12.39 -10.92 -0.63
CA LEU A 163 13.59 -10.29 -0.09
C LEU A 163 14.15 -11.12 1.08
N PRO A 164 15.49 -11.24 1.22
CA PRO A 164 16.08 -11.96 2.35
C PRO A 164 15.60 -11.47 3.72
N ALA A 165 15.41 -10.14 3.85
CA ALA A 165 14.94 -9.50 5.08
C ALA A 165 13.42 -9.69 5.33
N VAL A 166 12.65 -10.09 4.32
CA VAL A 166 11.20 -10.30 4.41
C VAL A 166 10.87 -11.68 3.85
N PRO A 167 11.10 -12.77 4.62
CA PRO A 167 10.67 -14.11 4.22
C PRO A 167 9.16 -14.15 3.93
N SER A 168 8.74 -14.98 2.99
CA SER A 168 7.32 -15.24 2.74
C SER A 168 6.65 -15.85 3.98
N TYR A 169 5.34 -15.61 4.14
CA TYR A 169 4.55 -16.25 5.18
C TYR A 169 4.66 -17.79 5.12
N ASN A 170 4.58 -18.35 3.90
CA ASN A 170 4.82 -19.76 3.63
C ASN A 170 6.13 -20.26 4.29
N ARG A 171 7.26 -19.58 4.03
CA ARG A 171 8.56 -19.96 4.58
C ARG A 171 8.62 -19.84 6.10
N LEU A 172 7.97 -18.83 6.68
CA LEU A 172 7.88 -18.67 8.14
C LEU A 172 7.05 -19.79 8.78
N LEU A 173 5.96 -20.21 8.12
CA LEU A 173 5.12 -21.31 8.57
C LEU A 173 5.89 -22.65 8.54
N GLU A 174 6.64 -22.92 7.47
CA GLU A 174 7.54 -24.09 7.39
C GLU A 174 8.53 -24.11 8.55
N GLN A 175 9.18 -22.97 8.83
CA GLN A 175 10.14 -22.86 9.93
C GLN A 175 9.48 -23.12 11.28
N GLN A 176 8.28 -22.57 11.50
CA GLN A 176 7.53 -22.77 12.74
C GLN A 176 7.17 -24.25 12.93
N ILE A 177 6.66 -24.92 11.89
CA ILE A 177 6.32 -26.34 11.92
C ILE A 177 7.58 -27.18 12.16
N THR A 178 8.69 -26.87 11.48
CA THR A 178 9.97 -27.58 11.65
C THR A 178 10.51 -27.45 13.08
N ARG A 179 10.45 -26.25 13.67
CA ARG A 179 10.83 -26.02 15.07
C ARG A 179 9.94 -26.80 16.04
N ARG A 180 8.63 -26.83 15.78
CA ARG A 180 7.67 -27.62 16.58
C ARG A 180 8.00 -29.11 16.53
N LEU A 181 8.13 -29.68 15.33
CA LEU A 181 8.49 -31.09 15.13
C LEU A 181 9.80 -31.45 15.82
N ARG A 182 10.81 -30.57 15.76
CA ARG A 182 12.10 -30.80 16.42
C ARG A 182 11.96 -30.92 17.93
N ARG A 183 11.08 -30.13 18.57
CA ARG A 183 10.78 -30.25 20.02
C ARG A 183 10.08 -31.57 20.35
N GLU A 184 9.35 -32.13 19.39
CA GLU A 184 8.71 -33.45 19.48
C GLU A 184 9.67 -34.60 19.13
N GLY A 185 10.97 -34.33 18.94
CA GLY A 185 11.96 -35.35 18.56
C GLY A 185 11.89 -35.78 17.08
N VAL A 186 11.15 -35.06 16.25
CA VAL A 186 11.00 -35.35 14.82
C VAL A 186 11.76 -34.33 13.98
N THR A 187 12.58 -34.80 13.05
CA THR A 187 13.31 -33.92 12.11
C THR A 187 12.62 -33.90 10.74
N VAL A 188 12.62 -32.73 10.09
CA VAL A 188 12.20 -32.61 8.68
C VAL A 188 13.42 -32.90 7.81
N ARG A 189 13.38 -33.99 7.05
CA ARG A 189 14.45 -34.40 6.12
C ARG A 189 14.43 -33.59 4.83
N GLN A 190 13.23 -33.28 4.35
CA GLN A 190 13.04 -32.55 3.11
C GLN A 190 11.71 -31.80 3.13
N ALA A 191 11.73 -30.56 2.65
CA ALA A 191 10.55 -29.75 2.37
C ALA A 191 10.47 -29.49 0.87
N ARG A 192 9.31 -29.72 0.25
CA ARG A 192 9.05 -29.38 -1.17
C ARG A 192 7.75 -28.61 -1.29
N TRP A 193 7.77 -27.49 -2.00
CA TRP A 193 6.60 -26.67 -2.27
C TRP A 193 6.18 -26.77 -3.74
N HIS A 194 4.87 -26.88 -3.96
CA HIS A 194 4.26 -27.01 -5.27
C HIS A 194 3.22 -25.90 -5.46
N ALA A 195 3.39 -25.04 -6.47
CA ALA A 195 2.47 -23.95 -6.77
C ALA A 195 1.34 -24.37 -7.72
N GLY A 196 0.16 -23.76 -7.56
CA GLY A 196 -0.95 -23.86 -8.51
C GLY A 196 -1.36 -25.29 -8.86
N GLY A 197 -1.55 -25.58 -10.15
CA GLY A 197 -2.04 -26.88 -10.63
C GLY A 197 -1.17 -28.09 -10.23
N ALA A 198 0.13 -27.89 -10.00
CA ALA A 198 1.02 -28.95 -9.53
C ALA A 198 0.67 -29.41 -8.10
N GLY A 199 0.23 -28.48 -7.24
CA GLY A 199 -0.23 -28.80 -5.89
C GLY A 199 -1.44 -29.73 -5.90
N GLY A 200 -2.41 -29.50 -6.80
CA GLY A 200 -3.57 -30.38 -6.97
C GLY A 200 -3.19 -31.80 -7.40
N ALA A 201 -2.25 -31.95 -8.33
CA ALA A 201 -1.76 -33.27 -8.76
C ALA A 201 -1.04 -34.01 -7.63
N VAL A 202 -0.25 -33.30 -6.81
CA VAL A 202 0.44 -33.88 -5.66
C VAL A 202 -0.56 -34.26 -4.56
N SER A 203 -1.55 -33.42 -4.26
CA SER A 203 -2.59 -33.73 -3.27
C SER A 203 -3.36 -35.02 -3.61
N LYS A 204 -3.65 -35.27 -4.90
CA LYS A 204 -4.34 -36.48 -5.37
C LYS A 204 -3.56 -37.77 -5.08
N ARG A 205 -2.22 -37.71 -5.00
CA ARG A 205 -1.39 -38.89 -4.70
C ARG A 205 -1.58 -39.42 -3.28
N TYR A 206 -2.08 -38.57 -2.38
CA TYR A 206 -2.34 -38.92 -0.98
C TYR A 206 -3.81 -39.27 -0.70
N HIS A 207 -4.65 -39.27 -1.75
CA HIS A 207 -6.06 -39.57 -1.61
C HIS A 207 -6.27 -40.99 -1.05
N GLY A 208 -6.97 -41.09 0.07
CA GLY A 208 -7.23 -42.34 0.80
C GLY A 208 -6.24 -42.65 1.93
N SER A 209 -5.14 -41.90 2.06
CA SER A 209 -4.15 -42.06 3.15
C SER A 209 -4.78 -41.77 4.52
N ARG A 210 -4.31 -42.46 5.58
CA ARG A 210 -4.85 -42.25 6.94
C ARG A 210 -4.31 -40.94 7.54
N VAL A 211 -5.20 -40.13 8.11
CA VAL A 211 -4.89 -38.85 8.75
C VAL A 211 -4.68 -39.08 10.24
N GLN A 212 -3.50 -38.73 10.74
CA GLN A 212 -3.18 -38.75 12.16
C GLN A 212 -3.63 -37.45 12.84
N ARG A 213 -3.36 -36.31 12.21
CA ARG A 213 -3.64 -34.97 12.75
C ARG A 213 -3.99 -34.03 11.62
N ALA A 214 -5.02 -33.21 11.82
CA ALA A 214 -5.39 -32.15 10.91
C ALA A 214 -5.53 -30.84 11.70
N GLU A 215 -4.94 -29.77 11.18
CA GLU A 215 -5.00 -28.42 11.74
C GLU A 215 -5.37 -27.43 10.64
N SER A 216 -6.13 -26.41 11.00
CA SER A 216 -6.52 -25.33 10.10
C SER A 216 -6.21 -24.02 10.79
N HIS A 217 -5.45 -23.16 10.10
CA HIS A 217 -5.04 -21.84 10.52
C HIS A 217 -5.52 -20.84 9.48
N VAL A 218 -5.90 -19.64 9.91
CA VAL A 218 -6.21 -18.53 8.99
C VAL A 218 -5.35 -17.35 9.37
N ALA A 219 -4.49 -16.94 8.44
CA ALA A 219 -3.63 -15.78 8.58
C ALA A 219 -4.20 -14.63 7.75
N ARG A 220 -4.47 -13.49 8.37
CA ARG A 220 -4.93 -12.29 7.66
C ARG A 220 -3.84 -11.21 7.67
N PHE A 221 -3.73 -10.45 6.59
CA PHE A 221 -2.77 -9.38 6.35
C PHE A 221 -3.41 -8.18 5.68
N TRP A 222 -3.19 -6.96 6.14
CA TRP A 222 -3.65 -5.78 5.40
C TRP A 222 -2.76 -4.59 5.56
N PHE A 223 -2.79 -3.76 4.52
CA PHE A 223 -2.20 -2.45 4.57
C PHE A 223 -3.01 -1.58 5.51
N PHE A 224 -2.32 -0.93 6.43
CA PHE A 224 -2.93 0.04 7.33
C PHE A 224 -1.96 1.19 7.56
N VAL A 225 -2.51 2.33 7.98
CA VAL A 225 -1.70 3.47 8.40
C VAL A 225 -1.53 3.41 9.91
N VAL A 226 -0.28 3.50 10.40
CA VAL A 226 -0.03 3.58 11.84
C VAL A 226 -0.70 4.82 12.41
N LEU A 227 -1.52 4.62 13.44
CA LEU A 227 -2.16 5.69 14.20
C LEU A 227 -1.33 6.02 15.45
N PRO A 228 -1.24 7.30 15.84
CA PRO A 228 -1.72 8.46 15.07
C PRO A 228 -0.78 8.72 13.87
N TYR A 229 -1.32 8.91 12.66
CA TYR A 229 -0.56 9.65 11.66
C TYR A 229 -0.53 11.07 12.19
N ASN A 230 0.67 11.63 12.36
CA ASN A 230 0.85 12.94 12.95
C ASN A 230 0.18 13.99 12.03
N THR A 231 -1.11 14.27 12.20
CA THR A 231 -1.75 15.36 11.49
C THR A 231 -1.49 16.61 12.27
N ALA A 232 -1.42 17.66 11.50
CA ALA A 232 -1.03 18.93 12.02
C ALA A 232 -2.19 19.90 11.71
N CYS A 233 -2.61 20.54 12.80
CA CYS A 233 -3.74 21.44 13.05
C CYS A 233 -5.13 21.04 12.53
N LYS A 234 -6.06 20.94 13.47
CA LYS A 234 -7.49 20.79 13.20
C LYS A 234 -7.96 22.07 12.54
N PRO A 235 -8.84 21.98 11.55
CA PRO A 235 -9.89 22.93 11.34
C PRO A 235 -10.68 23.16 12.64
N SER A 236 -10.22 23.98 13.58
CA SER A 236 -11.08 24.35 14.71
C SER A 236 -12.25 25.18 14.16
N LYS A 237 -13.38 25.27 14.88
CA LYS A 237 -14.47 26.22 14.53
C LYS A 237 -13.93 27.64 14.28
N GLU A 238 -12.77 27.97 14.86
CA GLU A 238 -12.11 29.27 14.72
C GLU A 238 -11.09 29.33 13.57
N ARG A 239 -10.56 28.20 13.06
CA ARG A 239 -9.46 28.16 12.08
C ARG A 239 -9.53 26.94 11.12
N PRO A 240 -10.54 26.84 10.23
CA PRO A 240 -10.75 25.71 9.33
C PRO A 240 -9.70 25.49 8.22
N GLU A 241 -8.55 26.17 8.27
CA GLU A 241 -8.01 26.71 7.02
C GLU A 241 -6.78 25.96 6.46
N PHE A 242 -6.27 24.93 7.15
CA PHE A 242 -5.15 24.12 6.66
C PHE A 242 -5.02 22.77 7.36
N PHE A 243 -4.34 21.85 6.69
CA PHE A 243 -4.02 20.50 7.13
C PHE A 243 -2.64 20.09 6.60
N CYS A 244 -1.86 19.35 7.40
CA CYS A 244 -0.63 18.70 6.92
C CYS A 244 -0.55 17.28 7.46
N ILE A 245 -0.11 16.40 6.56
CA ILE A 245 0.33 15.05 6.81
C ILE A 245 1.80 15.15 7.25
N ARG A 246 2.08 15.08 8.56
CA ARG A 246 3.48 15.01 9.01
C ARG A 246 4.06 13.64 8.73
N GLU A 247 3.34 12.56 9.03
CA GLU A 247 3.83 11.22 8.73
C GLU A 247 2.65 10.32 8.48
N LEU A 248 2.60 9.72 7.29
CA LEU A 248 1.65 8.66 6.97
C LEU A 248 2.46 7.38 6.79
N LYS A 249 2.57 6.57 7.84
CA LYS A 249 3.35 5.34 7.74
C LYS A 249 2.47 4.18 7.33
N LEU A 250 2.69 3.67 6.12
CA LEU A 250 2.03 2.45 5.65
C LEU A 250 2.72 1.21 6.24
N CYS A 251 1.94 0.32 6.82
CA CYS A 251 2.39 -0.90 7.48
C CYS A 251 1.53 -2.09 7.05
N LEU A 252 1.98 -3.29 7.41
CA LEU A 252 1.21 -4.52 7.27
C LEU A 252 0.80 -5.03 8.66
N GLN A 253 -0.49 -5.19 8.90
CA GLN A 253 -1.04 -5.75 10.14
C GLN A 253 -1.46 -7.19 9.91
N SER A 254 -1.49 -7.98 10.97
CA SER A 254 -2.10 -9.31 10.96
C SER A 254 -3.23 -9.46 11.97
N GLU A 255 -4.23 -10.30 11.68
CA GLU A 255 -5.39 -10.57 12.55
C GLU A 255 -5.44 -12.03 12.99
N ASP A 256 -5.86 -12.23 14.24
CA ASP A 256 -6.47 -13.46 14.72
C ASP A 256 -7.95 -13.49 14.34
N LEU A 257 -8.32 -14.38 13.42
CA LEU A 257 -9.72 -14.74 13.30
C LEU A 257 -10.07 -15.64 14.47
N LEU A 258 -10.83 -15.10 15.42
CA LEU A 258 -11.55 -15.90 16.40
C LEU A 258 -12.43 -16.87 15.62
N ARG A 259 -12.03 -18.14 15.59
CA ARG A 259 -12.92 -19.21 15.19
C ARG A 259 -14.02 -19.21 16.25
N THR A 260 -15.25 -18.83 15.87
CA THR A 260 -16.41 -18.90 16.78
C THR A 260 -16.47 -20.31 17.38
N GLY A 261 -16.04 -20.46 18.63
CA GLY A 261 -16.06 -21.71 19.39
C GLY A 261 -14.76 -22.53 19.50
N GLY A 262 -13.57 -22.03 19.10
CA GLY A 262 -12.31 -22.77 19.26
C GLY A 262 -11.18 -21.97 19.91
N PRO A 263 -10.20 -22.61 20.60
CA PRO A 263 -9.04 -21.92 21.15
C PRO A 263 -8.26 -21.23 20.02
N VAL A 264 -7.97 -19.95 20.19
CA VAL A 264 -7.12 -19.18 19.28
C VAL A 264 -5.74 -19.80 19.30
N THR A 265 -5.34 -20.40 18.18
CA THR A 265 -3.96 -20.88 18.02
C THR A 265 -3.15 -19.71 17.49
N HIS A 266 -2.33 -19.14 18.36
CA HIS A 266 -1.46 -18.01 18.02
C HIS A 266 -0.45 -18.45 16.96
N ASP A 267 -0.50 -17.83 15.77
CA ASP A 267 0.44 -18.12 14.69
C ASP A 267 1.58 -17.10 14.66
N GLY A 268 2.73 -17.47 15.24
CA GLY A 268 3.91 -16.60 15.28
C GLY A 268 4.48 -16.27 13.88
N ALA A 269 4.28 -17.15 12.90
CA ALA A 269 4.73 -16.95 11.52
C ALA A 269 3.99 -15.77 10.87
N ARG A 270 2.70 -15.63 11.16
CA ARG A 270 1.86 -14.54 10.69
C ARG A 270 2.33 -13.19 11.23
N GLU A 271 2.51 -13.06 12.54
CA GLU A 271 2.98 -11.82 13.15
C GLU A 271 4.38 -11.44 12.69
N GLN A 272 5.25 -12.45 12.58
CA GLN A 272 6.61 -12.25 12.09
C GLN A 272 6.60 -11.76 10.63
N PHE A 273 5.71 -12.27 9.78
CA PHE A 273 5.55 -11.79 8.41
C PHE A 273 5.13 -10.31 8.38
N ALA A 274 4.07 -9.96 9.12
CA ALA A 274 3.56 -8.59 9.21
C ALA A 274 4.63 -7.61 9.75
N ALA A 275 5.35 -8.01 10.79
CA ALA A 275 6.42 -7.23 11.40
C ALA A 275 7.61 -7.02 10.45
N ASN A 276 8.04 -8.07 9.74
CA ASN A 276 9.13 -7.97 8.76
C ASN A 276 8.74 -7.08 7.58
N TRP A 277 7.54 -7.26 7.03
CA TRP A 277 7.04 -6.40 5.96
C TRP A 277 7.01 -4.93 6.37
N THR A 278 6.50 -4.65 7.57
CA THR A 278 6.44 -3.29 8.12
C THR A 278 7.82 -2.67 8.37
N ARG A 279 8.78 -3.47 8.83
CA ARG A 279 10.15 -3.02 9.09
C ARG A 279 10.89 -2.71 7.79
N HIS A 280 10.69 -3.52 6.76
CA HIS A 280 11.45 -3.44 5.51
C HIS A 280 10.60 -2.88 4.35
N PHE A 281 9.57 -2.08 4.66
CA PHE A 281 8.65 -1.56 3.63
C PHE A 281 9.36 -0.68 2.59
N ALA A 282 10.41 0.07 2.98
CA ALA A 282 11.23 0.84 2.06
C ALA A 282 11.94 -0.07 1.03
N GLU A 283 12.63 -1.12 1.48
CA GLU A 283 13.29 -2.11 0.62
C GLU A 283 12.29 -2.82 -0.29
N LEU A 284 11.11 -3.15 0.24
CA LEU A 284 10.01 -3.71 -0.55
C LEU A 284 9.54 -2.75 -1.65
N THR A 285 9.54 -1.44 -1.41
CA THR A 285 9.16 -0.46 -2.45
C THR A 285 10.23 -0.27 -3.51
N ASP A 286 11.51 -0.47 -3.18
CA ASP A 286 12.59 -0.49 -4.16
C ASP A 286 12.48 -1.74 -5.06
N ALA A 287 12.19 -2.90 -4.48
CA ALA A 287 11.98 -4.15 -5.22
C ALA A 287 10.64 -4.20 -5.98
N HIS A 288 9.62 -3.53 -5.46
CA HIS A 288 8.27 -3.50 -6.02
C HIS A 288 7.75 -2.06 -6.10
N PRO A 289 8.16 -1.28 -7.14
CA PRO A 289 7.83 0.14 -7.27
C PRO A 289 6.33 0.48 -7.26
N ARG A 290 5.45 -0.49 -7.54
CA ARG A 290 3.99 -0.33 -7.40
C ARG A 290 3.57 0.06 -5.98
N LEU A 291 4.30 -0.37 -4.96
CA LEU A 291 4.04 -0.01 -3.56
C LEU A 291 4.30 1.49 -3.28
N LEU A 292 5.15 2.17 -4.08
CA LEU A 292 5.35 3.62 -3.97
C LEU A 292 4.09 4.41 -4.31
N LYS A 293 3.26 3.86 -5.20
CA LYS A 293 1.99 4.47 -5.59
C LYS A 293 0.93 4.28 -4.53
N LEU A 294 0.90 3.11 -3.88
CA LEU A 294 -0.02 2.82 -2.79
C LEU A 294 0.03 3.90 -1.70
N LYS A 295 1.24 4.31 -1.30
CA LYS A 295 1.44 5.41 -0.34
C LYS A 295 0.78 6.73 -0.79
N LEU A 296 0.96 7.11 -2.05
CA LEU A 296 0.35 8.33 -2.59
C LEU A 296 -1.18 8.25 -2.63
N LEU A 297 -1.74 7.07 -2.94
CA LEU A 297 -3.19 6.86 -2.89
C LEU A 297 -3.74 7.03 -1.46
N TYR A 298 -3.03 6.52 -0.44
CA TYR A 298 -3.39 6.75 0.97
C TYR A 298 -3.32 8.25 1.31
N ASP A 299 -2.30 8.97 0.84
CA ASP A 299 -2.20 10.41 1.04
C ASP A 299 -3.40 11.18 0.41
N MET A 300 -3.91 10.72 -0.74
CA MET A 300 -5.09 11.32 -1.40
C MET A 300 -6.37 11.05 -0.63
N VAL A 301 -6.57 9.82 -0.14
CA VAL A 301 -7.72 9.48 0.71
C VAL A 301 -7.66 10.28 2.01
N ALA A 302 -6.47 10.49 2.56
CA ALA A 302 -6.26 11.34 3.72
C ALA A 302 -6.67 12.79 3.47
N ALA A 303 -6.21 13.37 2.36
CA ALA A 303 -6.63 14.71 1.95
C ALA A 303 -8.15 14.79 1.74
N ALA A 304 -8.75 13.78 1.10
CA ALA A 304 -10.19 13.73 0.86
C ALA A 304 -11.02 13.63 2.14
N ASP A 305 -10.60 12.79 3.10
CA ASP A 305 -11.25 12.68 4.41
C ASP A 305 -11.14 14.00 5.19
N VAL A 306 -10.04 14.74 5.04
CA VAL A 306 -9.94 16.07 5.66
C VAL A 306 -10.82 17.10 4.97
N VAL A 307 -10.90 17.11 3.63
CA VAL A 307 -11.88 17.97 2.93
C VAL A 307 -13.30 17.69 3.41
N LYS A 308 -13.59 16.42 3.74
CA LYS A 308 -14.84 15.99 4.36
C LYS A 308 -15.05 16.71 5.70
N GLN A 309 -14.00 16.87 6.51
CA GLN A 309 -14.08 17.34 7.90
C GLN A 309 -13.90 18.86 8.10
N ILE A 310 -13.25 19.57 7.17
CA ILE A 310 -12.91 21.01 7.32
C ILE A 310 -14.12 21.90 7.63
N ASP A 311 -15.16 21.82 6.79
CA ASP A 311 -16.39 22.61 6.94
C ASP A 311 -17.48 21.99 6.03
N GLN A 312 -18.71 21.90 6.51
CA GLN A 312 -19.86 21.54 5.68
C GLN A 312 -20.00 22.47 4.46
N ASN A 313 -19.59 23.74 4.59
CA ASN A 313 -19.57 24.72 3.51
C ASN A 313 -18.58 24.35 2.40
N VAL A 314 -17.47 23.68 2.70
CA VAL A 314 -16.54 23.18 1.66
C VAL A 314 -17.24 22.13 0.81
N ARG A 315 -17.96 21.18 1.42
CA ARG A 315 -18.73 20.16 0.67
C ARG A 315 -19.85 20.77 -0.17
N ARG A 316 -20.40 21.91 0.26
CA ARG A 316 -21.46 22.64 -0.46
C ARG A 316 -20.95 23.51 -1.60
N GLN A 317 -19.62 23.70 -1.73
CA GLN A 317 -19.05 24.50 -2.81
C GLN A 317 -19.46 23.96 -4.17
N GLN A 318 -20.01 24.86 -5.00
CA GLN A 318 -20.57 24.47 -6.30
C GLN A 318 -19.51 23.82 -7.20
N TYR A 319 -18.26 24.29 -7.20
CA TYR A 319 -17.21 23.71 -8.04
C TYR A 319 -16.85 22.28 -7.64
N LEU A 320 -16.85 21.93 -6.33
CA LEU A 320 -16.62 20.56 -5.89
C LEU A 320 -17.81 19.67 -6.25
N ARG A 321 -19.04 20.11 -5.95
CA ARG A 321 -20.24 19.33 -6.27
C ARG A 321 -20.39 19.06 -7.76
N THR A 322 -20.35 20.13 -8.57
CA THR A 322 -20.48 20.02 -10.03
C THR A 322 -19.26 19.36 -10.66
N GLY A 323 -18.06 19.67 -10.18
CA GLY A 323 -16.82 19.04 -10.65
C GLY A 323 -16.79 17.54 -10.41
N LEU A 324 -17.10 17.10 -9.19
CA LEU A 324 -17.18 15.68 -8.84
C LEU A 324 -18.35 14.98 -9.54
N ALA A 325 -19.47 15.66 -9.82
CA ALA A 325 -20.58 15.08 -10.57
C ALA A 325 -20.25 14.92 -12.08
N ASN A 326 -19.53 15.88 -12.67
CA ASN A 326 -19.37 15.99 -14.12
C ASN A 326 -18.06 15.39 -14.65
N TYR A 327 -16.98 15.43 -13.87
CA TYR A 327 -15.71 14.85 -14.31
C TYR A 327 -15.86 13.34 -14.56
N ARG A 328 -15.11 12.76 -15.50
CA ARG A 328 -15.13 11.32 -15.77
C ARG A 328 -13.69 10.82 -15.75
N PRO A 329 -13.25 10.17 -14.65
CA PRO A 329 -11.96 9.49 -14.63
C PRO A 329 -11.82 8.58 -15.84
N GLN A 330 -10.61 8.47 -16.38
CA GLN A 330 -10.33 7.53 -17.46
C GLN A 330 -10.71 6.12 -17.00
N ALA A 331 -11.51 5.43 -17.80
CA ALA A 331 -11.85 4.04 -17.50
C ALA A 331 -10.58 3.18 -17.60
N SER A 332 -10.36 2.33 -16.60
CA SER A 332 -9.30 1.33 -16.59
C SER A 332 -9.93 0.02 -16.13
N PRO A 333 -10.13 -0.96 -17.03
CA PRO A 333 -10.83 -2.20 -16.71
C PRO A 333 -10.26 -2.86 -15.46
N THR A 334 -11.15 -3.16 -14.51
CA THR A 334 -10.79 -3.93 -13.32
C THR A 334 -11.44 -5.31 -13.39
N PRO A 335 -10.67 -6.41 -13.31
CA PRO A 335 -11.24 -7.73 -13.43
C PRO A 335 -12.15 -8.01 -12.23
N ARG A 336 -13.35 -8.55 -12.49
CA ARG A 336 -14.30 -8.96 -11.44
C ARG A 336 -14.03 -10.35 -10.88
N THR A 337 -13.10 -11.08 -11.48
CA THR A 337 -12.64 -12.38 -10.98
C THR A 337 -11.12 -12.48 -11.04
N TYR A 338 -10.56 -13.25 -10.12
CA TYR A 338 -9.13 -13.51 -10.04
C TYR A 338 -8.89 -15.03 -9.88
N PRO A 339 -7.84 -15.62 -10.47
CA PRO A 339 -7.56 -17.04 -10.28
C PRO A 339 -7.21 -17.38 -8.82
N LEU A 340 -7.63 -18.54 -8.34
CA LEU A 340 -7.25 -19.04 -7.02
C LEU A 340 -5.75 -19.36 -6.98
N GLU A 341 -5.01 -18.60 -6.18
CA GLU A 341 -3.59 -18.85 -5.90
C GLU A 341 -3.45 -19.78 -4.71
N GLU A 342 -2.62 -20.81 -4.85
CA GLU A 342 -2.36 -21.76 -3.78
C GLU A 342 -0.97 -22.38 -3.89
N THR A 343 -0.47 -22.86 -2.77
CA THR A 343 0.74 -23.68 -2.69
C THR A 343 0.53 -24.89 -1.78
N LEU A 344 1.19 -25.99 -2.10
CA LEU A 344 1.19 -27.22 -1.31
C LEU A 344 2.63 -27.58 -0.92
N GLY A 345 2.92 -27.52 0.37
CA GLY A 345 4.14 -28.01 0.99
C GLY A 345 4.02 -29.48 1.37
N VAL A 346 5.06 -30.25 1.10
CA VAL A 346 5.20 -31.65 1.53
C VAL A 346 6.49 -31.75 2.34
N LEU A 347 6.35 -32.00 3.65
CA LEU A 347 7.49 -32.23 4.54
C LEU A 347 7.66 -33.74 4.78
N GLN A 348 8.82 -34.26 4.43
CA GLN A 348 9.24 -35.63 4.75
C GLN A 348 9.84 -35.65 6.15
N ARG A 349 9.25 -36.44 7.05
CA ARG A 349 9.67 -36.51 8.46
C ARG A 349 10.59 -37.71 8.72
N SER A 350 11.42 -37.63 9.75
CA SER A 350 12.31 -38.75 10.14
C SER A 350 11.60 -39.97 10.69
N ASP A 351 10.35 -39.83 11.15
CA ASP A 351 9.49 -40.94 11.59
C ASP A 351 8.81 -41.67 10.42
N GLY A 352 9.16 -41.33 9.18
CA GLY A 352 8.59 -41.92 7.96
C GLY A 352 7.18 -41.43 7.62
N ARG A 353 6.61 -40.53 8.43
CA ARG A 353 5.32 -39.87 8.14
C ARG A 353 5.52 -38.70 7.18
N GLN A 354 4.42 -38.25 6.62
CA GLN A 354 4.40 -37.07 5.77
C GLN A 354 3.52 -35.97 6.37
N HIS A 355 3.97 -34.73 6.23
CA HIS A 355 3.23 -33.56 6.69
C HIS A 355 2.92 -32.68 5.48
N LEU A 356 1.64 -32.63 5.11
CA LEU A 356 1.15 -31.79 4.02
C LEU A 356 0.71 -30.43 4.57
N ILE A 357 1.08 -29.34 3.90
CA ILE A 357 0.70 -27.97 4.24
C ILE A 357 0.09 -27.33 2.99
N HIS A 358 -1.20 -27.07 2.98
CA HIS A 358 -1.87 -26.36 1.89
C HIS A 358 -2.16 -24.94 2.31
N ILE A 359 -1.67 -23.97 1.55
CA ILE A 359 -1.97 -22.55 1.75
C ILE A 359 -2.73 -22.08 0.51
N SER A 360 -3.98 -21.67 0.70
CA SER A 360 -4.82 -21.08 -0.35
C SER A 360 -5.51 -19.82 0.19
N GLY A 361 -5.70 -18.81 -0.66
CA GLY A 361 -6.16 -17.49 -0.20
C GLY A 361 -7.40 -16.98 -0.92
N GLY A 362 -8.23 -16.22 -0.20
CA GLY A 362 -9.40 -15.43 -0.65
C GLY A 362 -10.11 -14.77 0.54
N ILE A 363 -10.80 -13.64 0.31
CA ILE A 363 -11.53 -12.74 1.24
C ILE A 363 -13.13 -12.74 1.12
N GLN A 364 -13.99 -12.12 1.96
CA GLN A 364 -15.48 -11.89 1.75
C GLN A 364 -16.02 -10.81 2.74
N PHE A 365 -17.30 -10.31 2.80
CA PHE A 365 -17.74 -9.08 3.61
C PHE A 365 -19.00 -9.07 4.54
N LEU A 366 -19.00 -8.41 5.73
CA LEU A 366 -20.16 -8.17 6.67
C LEU A 366 -20.42 -6.67 6.97
N PRO A 367 -21.64 -6.25 7.44
CA PRO A 367 -22.06 -4.87 7.69
C PRO A 367 -22.17 -4.44 9.18
N ASP A 368 -22.11 -3.11 9.36
CA ASP A 368 -22.57 -2.20 10.44
C ASP A 368 -21.71 -1.82 11.68
N LEU A 369 -21.55 -0.49 11.78
CA LEU A 369 -21.54 0.51 12.87
C LEU A 369 -20.31 0.91 13.72
N GLU A 370 -20.50 2.12 14.28
CA GLU A 370 -19.61 3.25 14.58
C GLU A 370 -19.13 3.34 16.05
N ASP A 371 -18.39 4.44 16.34
CA ASP A 371 -17.92 5.00 17.64
C ASP A 371 -16.68 4.37 18.31
N THR A 372 -15.74 5.07 18.99
CA THR A 372 -15.31 6.48 19.05
C THR A 372 -13.88 6.56 19.63
N ILE A 373 -13.08 7.45 19.04
CA ILE A 373 -11.97 8.34 19.52
C ILE A 373 -11.34 8.15 20.93
N GLU A 374 -10.00 8.23 21.03
CA GLU A 374 -9.29 9.26 21.83
C GLU A 374 -7.75 9.33 21.62
N ASN A 375 -7.28 10.53 21.23
CA ASN A 375 -6.06 11.27 21.65
C ASN A 375 -4.65 10.62 21.51
N LEU A 376 -3.53 11.29 21.20
CA LEU A 376 -3.07 12.66 21.01
C LEU A 376 -1.53 12.56 20.71
N ASN A 377 -0.90 13.45 19.90
CA ASN A 377 0.36 14.20 20.26
C ASN A 377 1.25 14.76 19.09
N TYR A 378 1.00 16.05 18.82
CA TYR A 378 1.90 17.23 18.65
C TYR A 378 2.91 17.50 17.46
N GLY A 379 2.53 17.99 16.24
CA GLY A 379 3.25 19.11 15.48
C GLY A 379 2.51 20.22 14.65
N ILE A 380 3.13 21.40 14.48
CA ILE A 380 2.49 22.73 14.25
C ILE A 380 2.56 23.23 12.76
N LEU A 381 1.52 23.89 12.16
CA LEU A 381 1.54 24.37 10.73
C LEU A 381 0.90 25.71 10.27
N PRO A 382 0.42 26.66 11.11
CA PRO A 382 -0.20 27.89 10.58
C PRO A 382 0.64 28.70 9.57
N ALA A 383 1.97 28.54 9.56
CA ALA A 383 2.87 29.18 8.60
C ALA A 383 2.77 28.65 7.17
N LEU A 384 2.50 27.35 7.00
CA LEU A 384 2.40 26.71 5.68
C LEU A 384 1.29 27.34 4.84
N ARG A 385 0.15 27.62 5.48
CA ARG A 385 -0.99 28.31 4.86
C ARG A 385 -0.61 29.66 4.28
N THR A 386 0.00 30.53 5.10
CA THR A 386 0.36 31.88 4.67
C THR A 386 1.35 31.84 3.51
N ILE A 387 2.29 30.89 3.53
CA ILE A 387 3.26 30.69 2.45
C ILE A 387 2.54 30.25 1.16
N VAL A 388 1.62 29.29 1.24
CA VAL A 388 0.88 28.76 0.07
C VAL A 388 -0.04 29.81 -0.54
N LEU A 389 -0.82 30.53 0.28
CA LEU A 389 -1.75 31.55 -0.22
C LEU A 389 -1.04 32.77 -0.79
N ARG A 390 0.09 33.20 -0.21
CA ARG A 390 0.87 34.34 -0.71
C ARG A 390 1.78 34.01 -1.89
N SER A 391 2.14 32.74 -2.08
CA SER A 391 2.95 32.28 -3.22
C SER A 391 2.12 32.01 -4.47
N ARG A 392 0.77 32.02 -4.38
CA ARG A 392 -0.10 31.81 -5.53
C ARG A 392 0.02 32.99 -6.51
N PRO A 393 0.52 32.78 -7.73
CA PRO A 393 0.78 33.88 -8.67
C PRO A 393 -0.51 34.47 -9.23
N ASP A 394 -1.53 33.63 -9.45
CA ASP A 394 -2.81 34.04 -10.05
C ASP A 394 -3.98 33.22 -9.47
N PRO A 395 -5.19 33.79 -9.27
CA PRO A 395 -6.38 33.08 -8.78
C PRO A 395 -6.85 31.91 -9.66
N ASN A 396 -6.49 31.87 -10.95
CA ASN A 396 -6.77 30.81 -11.89
C ASN A 396 -5.59 29.87 -12.13
N CYS A 397 -4.44 30.12 -11.46
CA CYS A 397 -3.29 29.25 -11.56
C CYS A 397 -3.63 27.85 -11.03
N LEU A 398 -3.32 26.83 -11.85
CA LEU A 398 -3.58 25.43 -11.54
C LEU A 398 -2.58 24.88 -10.52
N ALA A 399 -1.29 25.16 -10.72
CA ALA A 399 -0.22 24.72 -9.84
C ALA A 399 0.92 25.74 -9.79
N TRP A 400 1.55 25.92 -8.63
CA TRP A 400 2.68 26.85 -8.46
C TRP A 400 3.73 26.30 -7.49
N ARG A 401 4.98 26.75 -7.62
CA ARG A 401 6.05 26.40 -6.69
C ARG A 401 5.84 27.15 -5.37
N VAL A 402 5.96 26.45 -4.25
CA VAL A 402 5.86 27.05 -2.91
C VAL A 402 7.28 27.27 -2.37
N PRO A 403 7.63 28.46 -1.83
CA PRO A 403 8.98 28.78 -1.36
C PRO A 403 9.27 28.13 0.00
N LEU A 404 9.35 26.80 -0.02
CA LEU A 404 9.64 25.94 1.12
C LEU A 404 11.04 25.32 0.98
N GLU A 405 11.96 25.99 0.27
CA GLU A 405 13.36 25.55 0.19
C GLU A 405 13.97 25.46 1.60
N GLY A 406 14.51 24.30 1.96
CA GLY A 406 15.05 24.03 3.30
C GLY A 406 14.03 23.56 4.34
N TRP A 407 12.73 23.57 4.02
CA TRP A 407 11.73 22.87 4.84
C TRP A 407 11.83 21.37 4.63
N HIS A 408 12.16 20.63 5.69
CA HIS A 408 12.08 19.17 5.68
C HIS A 408 10.61 18.77 5.80
N MET A 409 9.99 18.38 4.69
CA MET A 409 8.62 17.86 4.75
C MET A 409 8.63 16.59 5.59
N PRO A 410 7.86 16.54 6.70
CA PRO A 410 8.00 15.42 7.64
C PRO A 410 7.61 14.06 7.01
N ASN A 411 6.81 14.07 5.93
CA ASN A 411 6.38 12.90 5.14
C ASN A 411 7.22 12.71 3.85
N ALA A 412 8.38 13.37 3.74
CA ALA A 412 9.25 13.31 2.56
C ALA A 412 10.18 12.11 2.55
N ASP A 413 10.54 11.62 3.73
CA ASP A 413 11.43 10.47 3.83
C ASP A 413 10.77 9.27 3.18
N ARG A 414 11.60 8.52 2.45
CA ARG A 414 11.10 7.47 1.56
C ARG A 414 10.28 6.41 2.26
N LEU A 415 10.39 6.26 3.60
CA LEU A 415 9.49 5.60 4.57
C LEU A 415 10.29 5.38 5.89
N SER A 416 9.95 6.05 7.01
CA SER A 416 10.59 5.86 8.34
C SER A 416 10.07 4.62 9.09
N LEU A 417 10.82 4.06 10.05
CA LEU A 417 10.42 2.93 10.92
C LEU A 417 9.40 3.36 12.00
N PRO A 418 8.46 2.48 12.47
CA PRO A 418 7.51 2.86 13.52
C PRO A 418 8.26 2.95 14.87
N ARG A 419 7.82 3.84 15.78
CA ARG A 419 8.45 3.98 17.11
C ARG A 419 7.92 2.90 18.05
N ALA A 420 8.69 2.58 19.10
CA ALA A 420 8.30 1.55 20.08
C ALA A 420 6.98 1.86 20.81
N ALA A 421 6.63 3.14 20.97
CA ALA A 421 5.38 3.59 21.60
C ALA A 421 4.12 3.17 20.82
N ASP A 422 4.22 3.06 19.50
CA ASP A 422 3.09 2.71 18.63
C ASP A 422 2.60 1.28 18.95
N ARG A 423 3.49 0.37 19.38
CA ARG A 423 3.18 -1.04 19.73
C ARG A 423 2.15 -1.21 20.85
N LYS A 424 2.08 -0.28 21.83
CA LYS A 424 1.19 -0.39 23.01
C LYS A 424 -0.27 -0.15 22.68
N TRP A 425 -0.55 0.78 21.76
CA TRP A 425 -1.92 1.07 21.32
C TRP A 425 -2.57 -0.15 20.64
N PHE A 426 -1.79 -0.93 19.87
CA PHE A 426 -2.30 -2.10 19.14
C PHE A 426 -2.80 -3.24 20.05
N ALA A 427 -2.13 -3.50 21.16
CA ALA A 427 -2.58 -4.49 22.13
C ALA A 427 -3.95 -4.11 22.73
N GLN A 428 -4.24 -2.81 22.83
CA GLN A 428 -5.48 -2.29 23.38
C GLN A 428 -6.63 -2.31 22.36
N ALA A 429 -6.38 -2.00 21.09
CA ALA A 429 -7.40 -2.11 20.03
C ALA A 429 -7.81 -3.57 19.76
N ALA A 430 -6.84 -4.50 19.75
CA ALA A 430 -7.11 -5.93 19.60
C ALA A 430 -7.95 -6.49 20.77
N ALA A 431 -7.73 -5.99 21.99
CA ALA A 431 -8.52 -6.39 23.17
C ALA A 431 -9.99 -5.92 23.12
N ARG A 432 -10.33 -4.94 22.28
CA ARG A 432 -11.68 -4.37 22.17
C ARG A 432 -12.53 -4.94 21.03
N GLY A 433 -11.97 -5.81 20.17
CA GLY A 433 -12.72 -6.40 19.05
C GLY A 433 -13.06 -5.42 17.91
N GLU A 434 -12.45 -4.23 17.91
CA GLU A 434 -12.62 -3.15 16.93
C GLU A 434 -11.69 -3.41 15.73
N LEU A 435 -12.03 -4.35 14.83
CA LEU A 435 -11.09 -4.81 13.79
C LEU A 435 -11.53 -4.46 12.35
N PRO A 436 -10.67 -3.75 11.58
CA PRO A 436 -10.95 -3.35 10.20
C PRO A 436 -10.66 -4.46 9.16
N PRO A 437 -11.10 -4.28 7.90
CA PRO A 437 -10.91 -5.24 6.81
C PRO A 437 -9.43 -5.50 6.35
N GLY A 438 -9.15 -6.70 5.79
CA GLY A 438 -7.86 -7.22 5.31
C GLY A 438 -7.78 -8.54 4.51
N CYS A 439 -6.63 -8.87 3.91
CA CYS A 439 -6.40 -10.07 3.08
C CYS A 439 -6.20 -11.38 3.88
N SER A 440 -6.98 -12.43 3.64
CA SER A 440 -6.87 -13.74 4.32
C SER A 440 -6.20 -14.85 3.49
N LEU A 441 -5.41 -15.66 4.18
CA LEU A 441 -4.82 -16.94 3.76
C LEU A 441 -5.34 -18.04 4.68
N ALA A 442 -5.93 -19.08 4.11
CA ALA A 442 -6.22 -20.31 4.82
C ALA A 442 -5.05 -21.28 4.67
N ALA A 443 -4.46 -21.69 5.78
CA ALA A 443 -3.43 -22.71 5.85
C ALA A 443 -4.00 -23.97 6.53
N GLN A 444 -4.01 -25.10 5.82
CA GLN A 444 -4.38 -26.40 6.37
C GLN A 444 -3.16 -27.29 6.44
N SER A 445 -3.01 -28.01 7.54
CA SER A 445 -1.86 -28.87 7.83
C SER A 445 -2.37 -30.27 8.18
N VAL A 446 -1.97 -31.27 7.43
CA VAL A 446 -2.38 -32.68 7.61
C VAL A 446 -1.16 -33.57 7.77
N VAL A 447 -1.12 -34.36 8.84
CA VAL A 447 -0.10 -35.40 9.05
C VAL A 447 -0.68 -36.74 8.62
N LEU A 448 0.00 -37.40 7.68
CA LEU A 448 -0.37 -38.70 7.14
C LEU A 448 0.48 -39.81 7.75
N GLU A 449 -0.14 -40.96 8.01
CA GLU A 449 0.57 -42.18 8.40
C GLU A 449 1.47 -42.70 7.27
N ARG A 450 2.47 -43.51 7.64
CA ARG A 450 3.33 -44.20 6.70
C ARG A 450 2.53 -45.24 5.92
N ASP A 451 2.68 -45.26 4.60
CA ASP A 451 2.10 -46.30 3.75
C ASP A 451 2.55 -47.68 4.25
N GLY A 452 1.59 -48.54 4.60
CA GLY A 452 1.82 -49.90 5.10
C GLY A 452 1.69 -50.14 6.61
N ALA A 453 1.35 -49.12 7.42
CA ALA A 453 0.96 -49.35 8.81
C ALA A 453 -0.38 -50.14 8.87
N ALA A 454 -0.40 -51.25 9.61
CA ALA A 454 -1.50 -52.22 9.59
C ALA A 454 -2.91 -51.58 9.73
N ALA A 455 -3.85 -52.07 8.90
CA ALA A 455 -5.15 -51.47 8.63
C ALA A 455 -6.18 -51.52 9.78
N GLY A 456 -5.79 -51.85 11.02
CA GLY A 456 -6.72 -52.19 12.10
C GLY A 456 -7.48 -51.05 12.79
N GLY A 457 -7.16 -49.78 12.54
CA GLY A 457 -7.82 -48.63 13.20
C GLY A 457 -8.82 -47.88 12.31
N ALA A 458 -10.01 -47.56 12.82
CA ALA A 458 -11.03 -46.72 12.20
C ALA A 458 -10.62 -45.23 12.14
N GLY A 459 -9.50 -44.92 11.49
CA GLY A 459 -8.97 -43.56 11.34
C GLY A 459 -9.60 -42.79 10.16
N ARG A 460 -9.69 -41.46 10.29
CA ARG A 460 -10.11 -40.54 9.20
C ARG A 460 -9.17 -40.69 8.00
N ARG A 461 -9.73 -40.76 6.79
CA ARG A 461 -8.95 -40.78 5.53
C ARG A 461 -8.85 -39.39 4.91
N PHE A 462 -7.74 -39.13 4.22
CA PHE A 462 -7.50 -37.89 3.50
C PHE A 462 -8.15 -37.94 2.13
N PHE A 463 -9.15 -37.09 1.87
CA PHE A 463 -9.81 -36.98 0.56
C PHE A 463 -9.44 -35.69 -0.18
N GLY A 464 -8.45 -34.95 0.34
CA GLY A 464 -8.12 -33.60 -0.07
C GLY A 464 -8.25 -32.62 1.10
N PHE A 465 -7.81 -31.39 0.87
CA PHE A 465 -8.02 -30.30 1.80
C PHE A 465 -9.47 -29.87 1.77
N GLU A 466 -10.02 -29.51 2.93
CA GLU A 466 -11.36 -28.97 2.98
C GLU A 466 -11.38 -27.67 2.17
N PRO A 467 -12.47 -27.35 1.45
CA PRO A 467 -12.65 -26.00 0.96
C PRO A 467 -12.46 -25.05 2.13
N ALA A 468 -11.68 -23.98 1.96
CA ALA A 468 -11.68 -22.90 2.94
C ALA A 468 -13.14 -22.57 3.25
N ALA A 469 -13.58 -22.87 4.48
CA ALA A 469 -14.96 -22.67 4.87
C ALA A 469 -15.33 -21.21 4.56
N ALA A 470 -16.58 -20.96 4.17
CA ALA A 470 -17.09 -19.59 4.14
C ALA A 470 -17.13 -19.08 5.59
N VAL A 471 -15.97 -18.61 6.09
CA VAL A 471 -15.82 -17.94 7.37
C VAL A 471 -16.68 -16.68 7.31
N ARG A 472 -17.16 -16.22 8.48
CA ARG A 472 -17.92 -14.98 8.57
C ARG A 472 -17.22 -13.88 7.75
N PRO A 473 -17.97 -13.14 6.95
CA PRO A 473 -17.38 -12.25 5.96
C PRO A 473 -16.57 -11.07 6.57
N LEU A 474 -15.34 -10.81 6.11
CA LEU A 474 -14.44 -9.74 6.58
C LEU A 474 -13.59 -9.14 5.42
N GLY A 475 -13.58 -7.81 5.21
CA GLY A 475 -13.16 -7.15 3.94
C GLY A 475 -11.67 -7.20 3.52
N GLY A 476 -11.26 -6.49 2.45
CA GLY A 476 -9.91 -6.59 1.83
C GLY A 476 -8.93 -5.46 2.18
N VAL A 477 -7.98 -5.14 1.27
CA VAL A 477 -7.09 -3.97 1.43
C VAL A 477 -7.95 -2.71 1.49
N SER A 478 -7.97 -2.09 2.65
CA SER A 478 -8.80 -0.93 2.97
C SER A 478 -7.95 0.28 3.27
N MET A 479 -8.37 1.44 2.77
CA MET A 479 -7.83 2.73 3.17
C MET A 479 -8.63 3.35 4.31
N GLU A 480 -9.08 2.53 5.27
CA GLU A 480 -9.72 3.07 6.45
C GLU A 480 -8.73 3.91 7.24
N MET A 481 -8.95 5.22 7.19
CA MET A 481 -8.10 6.20 7.84
C MET A 481 -9.04 7.25 8.42
N ARG A 482 -9.51 7.00 9.65
CA ARG A 482 -10.38 7.93 10.35
C ARG A 482 -9.54 9.11 10.84
N VAL A 483 -9.76 10.30 10.30
CA VAL A 483 -9.23 11.53 10.91
C VAL A 483 -10.16 11.90 12.05
N THR A 484 -9.64 12.03 13.25
CA THR A 484 -10.42 12.36 14.46
C THR A 484 -9.85 13.61 15.10
N ASP A 485 -10.61 14.21 16.02
CA ASP A 485 -10.16 15.41 16.75
C ASP A 485 -8.82 15.20 17.47
N GLY A 486 -8.56 14.00 17.98
CA GLY A 486 -7.31 13.61 18.62
C GLY A 486 -6.12 13.45 17.67
N SER A 487 -6.35 13.48 16.36
CA SER A 487 -5.27 13.41 15.35
C SER A 487 -4.45 14.71 15.27
N PHE A 488 -5.02 15.83 15.75
CA PHE A 488 -4.55 17.21 15.49
C PHE A 488 -3.84 17.92 16.67
N LEU A 489 -3.50 19.20 16.45
CA LEU A 489 -2.36 19.90 17.03
C LEU A 489 -2.59 21.38 17.35
N PRO A 490 -2.37 21.87 18.59
CA PRO A 490 -2.55 23.28 18.97
C PRO A 490 -1.38 24.20 18.54
N ALA A 491 -1.69 25.49 18.29
CA ALA A 491 -0.80 26.49 17.70
C ALA A 491 -0.10 27.40 18.75
N ARG A 492 1.25 27.44 18.81
CA ARG A 492 1.96 28.26 19.83
C ARG A 492 3.30 29.00 19.46
N ASP A 493 3.78 29.10 18.22
CA ASP A 493 5.19 29.54 17.98
C ASP A 493 5.42 30.94 17.31
N GLN A 494 6.39 31.72 17.82
CA GLN A 494 6.86 33.05 17.36
C GLN A 494 7.88 33.00 16.20
N SER A 495 8.67 31.92 16.07
CA SER A 495 9.73 31.79 15.04
C SER A 495 9.19 31.91 13.61
N LEU A 496 8.00 31.35 13.39
CA LEU A 496 7.25 31.40 12.14
C LEU A 496 6.76 32.81 11.78
N ARG A 497 6.58 33.71 12.77
CA ARG A 497 6.26 35.13 12.52
C ARG A 497 7.45 35.90 11.94
N LYS A 498 8.69 35.55 12.33
CA LYS A 498 9.90 36.20 11.79
C LYS A 498 10.14 35.84 10.32
N LEU A 499 9.95 34.56 9.95
CA LEU A 499 10.06 34.11 8.56
C LEU A 499 9.02 34.77 7.65
N ARG A 500 7.78 34.94 8.15
CA ARG A 500 6.71 35.70 7.48
C ARG A 500 7.18 37.11 7.08
N ASP A 501 7.81 37.84 8.00
CA ASP A 501 8.20 39.24 7.77
C ASP A 501 9.36 39.37 6.79
N GLN A 502 10.27 38.40 6.76
CA GLN A 502 11.38 38.37 5.81
C GLN A 502 10.91 38.13 4.36
N ILE A 503 9.99 37.19 4.16
CA ILE A 503 9.42 36.89 2.83
C ILE A 503 8.64 38.10 2.29
N LEU A 504 7.86 38.76 3.15
CA LEU A 504 7.13 39.98 2.77
C LEU A 504 8.03 41.12 2.32
N ARG A 505 9.15 41.35 3.03
CA ARG A 505 10.12 42.39 2.69
C ARG A 505 10.90 42.10 1.40
N SER A 506 11.01 40.84 1.01
CA SER A 506 11.81 40.43 -0.17
C SER A 506 11.08 40.52 -1.51
N ARG A 507 9.80 40.91 -1.53
CA ARG A 507 9.00 40.99 -2.75
C ARG A 507 9.36 42.24 -3.57
N PRO A 508 9.80 42.12 -4.84
CA PRO A 508 10.21 43.27 -5.65
C PRO A 508 9.06 44.18 -6.09
N GLY A 509 7.82 43.68 -6.13
CA GLY A 509 6.65 44.47 -6.54
C GLY A 509 5.34 43.66 -6.55
N ARG A 510 4.19 44.35 -6.70
CA ARG A 510 2.85 43.73 -6.75
C ARG A 510 2.66 42.80 -7.95
N ASP A 511 3.39 43.03 -9.03
CA ASP A 511 3.20 42.32 -10.31
C ASP A 511 4.32 41.32 -10.61
N ALA A 512 5.22 41.08 -9.65
CA ALA A 512 6.35 40.18 -9.85
C ALA A 512 5.89 38.72 -10.02
N LEU A 513 6.17 38.16 -11.20
CA LEU A 513 5.79 36.81 -11.63
C LEU A 513 6.58 35.71 -10.89
N THR A 514 7.83 36.00 -10.53
CA THR A 514 8.73 35.17 -9.70
C THR A 514 9.78 36.08 -9.04
N TRP A 515 10.32 35.71 -7.87
CA TRP A 515 11.55 36.31 -7.33
C TRP A 515 12.25 35.33 -6.36
N PRO A 516 13.58 35.31 -6.34
CA PRO A 516 14.33 34.47 -5.40
C PRO A 516 14.26 35.06 -3.99
N ILE A 517 14.05 34.20 -3.00
CA ILE A 517 14.22 34.56 -1.59
C ILE A 517 15.41 33.78 -1.06
N GLY A 518 16.60 34.33 -1.33
CA GLY A 518 17.86 33.99 -0.68
C GLY A 518 18.41 35.24 -0.01
N ARG A 519 19.40 35.10 0.89
CA ARG A 519 20.11 36.24 1.50
C ARG A 519 20.35 37.29 0.42
N GLY A 520 19.82 38.51 0.62
CA GLY A 520 20.09 39.63 -0.28
C GLY A 520 21.60 39.69 -0.55
N PRO A 521 22.02 40.15 -1.74
CA PRO A 521 23.43 40.17 -2.10
C PRO A 521 24.21 40.75 -0.92
N LYS A 522 25.16 39.97 -0.36
CA LYS A 522 26.21 40.59 0.45
C LYS A 522 26.79 41.63 -0.49
N GLY A 523 26.61 42.91 -0.16
CA GLY A 523 27.06 43.99 -1.03
C GLY A 523 28.54 43.79 -1.30
N ASP A 524 28.87 43.42 -2.52
CA ASP A 524 30.18 43.71 -3.09
C ASP A 524 30.18 45.23 -3.30
N SER A 525 30.55 45.95 -2.24
CA SER A 525 31.08 47.29 -2.39
C SER A 525 32.49 47.15 -2.91
N ALA A 526 32.67 47.34 -4.22
CA ALA A 526 33.94 47.71 -4.81
C ALA A 526 33.88 49.19 -5.22
N PRO A 527 34.95 49.96 -5.08
CA PRO A 527 35.58 50.60 -6.23
C PRO A 527 36.39 49.59 -7.04
#